data_AF-A0A3B9A5F0-F1
#
_entry.id   AF-A0A3B9A5F0-F1
#
_cell.length_a   1.000
_cell.length_b   1.000
_cell.length_c   1.000
_cell.angle_alpha   90.00
_cell.angle_beta   90.00
_cell.angle_gamma   90.00
#
_symmetry.space_group_name_H-M   'P 1'
#
loop_
_entity.id
_entity.type
_entity.pdbx_description
1 polymer ?
#
loop_
_entity_poly.entity_id
_entity_poly.type
_entity_poly.pdbx_seq_one_letter_code
_entity_poly.pdbx_strand_id
1 'polypeptide(L)' 'MAEHSTELRNGHKRTTIKLECGENVALCRCFQSKEFPFCDGTHKTLDSDVGPVIVQTPKPEKSD' A
#
# COMPACT_ATOMS: atom_id res chain seq x y z
N MET A 1 10.19 -6.51 2.51
CA MET A 1 9.20 -5.43 2.71
C MET A 1 9.50 -4.42 1.65
N ALA A 2 8.49 -4.02 0.87
CA ALA A 2 8.66 -3.10 -0.25
C ALA A 2 9.44 -1.83 0.17
N GLU A 3 10.46 -1.45 -0.60
CA GLU A 3 11.17 -0.18 -0.42
C GLU A 3 10.18 0.96 -0.68
N HIS A 4 10.08 1.91 0.26
CA HIS A 4 9.23 3.07 0.07
C HIS A 4 9.88 4.33 0.61
N SER A 5 9.54 5.46 -0.01
CA SER A 5 9.97 6.78 0.42
C SER A 5 8.80 7.76 0.35
N THR A 6 8.70 8.64 1.34
CA THR A 6 7.70 9.72 1.35
C THR A 6 8.41 11.06 1.30
N GLU A 7 8.03 11.89 0.34
CA GLU A 7 8.56 13.23 0.13
C GLU A 7 7.43 14.26 0.00
N LEU A 8 7.75 15.54 0.23
CA LEU A 8 6.82 16.64 -0.04
C LEU A 8 7.09 17.18 -1.43
N ARG A 9 6.08 17.17 -2.30
CA ARG A 9 6.15 17.77 -3.63
C ARG A 9 4.94 18.67 -3.84
N ASN A 10 5.20 19.95 -4.12
CA ASN A 10 4.18 20.99 -4.30
C ASN A 10 3.19 21.07 -3.10
N GLY A 11 3.68 20.93 -1.87
CA GLY A 11 2.84 20.99 -0.66
C GLY A 11 2.06 19.71 -0.35
N HIS A 12 2.16 18.67 -1.19
CA HIS A 12 1.49 17.39 -0.97
C HIS A 12 2.49 16.30 -0.60
N LYS A 13 2.15 15.46 0.39
CA LYS A 13 2.91 14.24 0.69
C LYS A 13 2.72 13.25 -0.46
N ARG A 14 3.83 12.77 -1.01
CA ARG A 14 3.88 11.76 -2.06
C ARG A 14 4.71 10.59 -1.57
N THR A 15 4.10 9.42 -1.52
CA THR A 15 4.81 8.17 -1.21
C THR A 15 5.04 7.40 -2.49
N THR A 16 6.29 7.01 -2.73
CA THR A 16 6.68 6.10 -3.81
C THR A 16 7.00 4.75 -3.20
N ILE A 17 6.46 3.69 -3.79
CA ILE A 17 6.66 2.30 -3.35
C ILE A 17 7.26 1.55 -4.53
N LYS A 18 8.44 0.97 -4.33
CA LYS A 18 9.06 0.05 -5.29
C LYS A 18 8.70 -1.37 -4.89
N LEU A 19 8.24 -2.14 -5.86
CA LEU A 19 7.82 -3.52 -5.68
C LEU A 19 8.66 -4.43 -6.55
N GLU A 20 9.20 -5.48 -5.97
CA GLU A 20 9.85 -6.58 -6.68
C GLU A 20 8.83 -7.66 -7.06
N CYS A 21 9.17 -8.54 -8.00
CA CYS A 21 8.30 -9.65 -8.38
C CYS A 21 8.03 -10.60 -7.19
N GLY A 22 6.76 -10.86 -6.91
CA GLY A 22 6.28 -11.69 -5.80
C GLY A 22 5.98 -10.93 -4.52
N GLU A 23 6.14 -9.60 -4.51
CA GLU A 23 5.74 -8.76 -3.37
C GLU A 23 4.26 -8.38 -3.42
N ASN A 24 3.69 -8.20 -2.23
CA ASN A 24 2.32 -7.71 -2.08
C ASN A 24 2.32 -6.58 -1.07
N VAL A 25 1.54 -5.53 -1.33
CA VAL A 25 1.33 -4.43 -0.39
C VAL A 25 -0.16 -4.12 -0.25
N ALA A 26 -0.56 -3.74 0.97
CA ALA A 26 -1.91 -3.29 1.26
C ALA A 26 -1.89 -1.77 1.47
N LEU A 27 -2.61 -1.03 0.62
CA LEU A 27 -2.73 0.42 0.69
C LEU A 27 -4.04 0.81 1.38
N CYS A 28 -3.92 1.77 2.29
CA CYS A 28 -5.04 2.31 3.05
C CYS A 28 -5.99 3.09 2.14
N ARG A 29 -7.30 2.84 2.30
CA ARG A 29 -8.38 3.67 1.73
C ARG A 29 -9.27 4.33 2.76
N CYS A 30 -9.12 3.98 4.04
CA CYS A 30 -9.93 4.55 5.12
C CYS A 30 -9.38 5.87 5.68
N PHE A 31 -8.17 6.27 5.29
CA PHE A 31 -7.47 7.49 5.76
C PHE A 31 -7.20 7.58 7.27
N GLN A 32 -7.50 6.53 8.05
CA GLN A 32 -7.27 6.48 9.51
C GLN A 32 -6.02 5.67 9.91
N SER A 33 -5.27 5.12 8.94
CA SER A 33 -4.05 4.34 9.22
C SER A 33 -2.96 5.21 9.84
N LYS A 34 -2.30 4.70 10.87
CA LYS A 34 -1.11 5.32 11.48
C LYS A 34 0.14 5.15 10.63
N GLU A 35 0.13 4.19 9.72
CA GLU A 35 1.23 3.91 8.77
C GLU A 35 0.88 4.37 7.34
N PHE A 36 0.06 5.42 7.21
CA PHE A 36 -0.38 5.92 5.92
C PHE A 36 0.83 6.19 4.97
N PRO A 37 0.81 5.68 3.73
CA PRO A 37 -0.34 5.18 2.96
C PRO A 37 -0.64 3.68 3.10
N PHE A 38 0.08 2.94 3.94
CA PHE A 38 -0.14 1.51 4.12
C PHE A 38 -1.32 1.23 5.04
N CYS A 39 -1.93 0.06 4.86
CA CYS A 39 -3.01 -0.40 5.70
C CYS A 39 -2.47 -1.09 6.96
N ASP A 40 -2.79 -0.55 8.13
CA ASP A 40 -2.43 -1.10 9.44
C ASP A 40 -3.57 -1.91 10.09
N GLY A 41 -4.72 -2.02 9.42
CA GLY A 41 -5.90 -2.71 9.93
C GLY A 41 -6.91 -1.83 10.66
N THR A 42 -6.64 -0.53 10.84
CA THR A 42 -7.55 0.42 11.51
C THR A 42 -8.94 0.46 10.86
N HIS A 43 -9.04 0.21 9.55
CA HIS A 43 -10.32 0.16 8.84
C HIS A 43 -11.33 -0.83 9.44
N LYS A 44 -10.88 -1.89 10.14
CA LYS A 44 -11.75 -2.89 10.77
C LYS A 44 -12.50 -2.37 11.99
N THR A 45 -12.02 -1.28 12.60
CA THR A 45 -12.66 -0.69 13.78
C THR A 45 -13.61 0.45 13.41
N LEU A 46 -13.76 0.75 12.12
CA LEU A 46 -14.64 1.79 11.61
C LEU A 46 -15.96 1.16 11.17
N ASP A 47 -17.07 1.87 11.38
CA ASP A 47 -18.37 1.49 10.83
C ASP A 47 -18.46 1.91 9.36
N SER A 48 -17.69 1.22 8.51
CA SER A 48 -17.62 1.50 7.07
C SER A 48 -17.24 0.25 6.28
N ASP A 49 -17.76 0.12 5.06
CA ASP A 49 -17.42 -0.98 4.14
C ASP A 49 -16.13 -0.72 3.35
N VAL A 50 -15.14 -0.10 3.99
CA VAL A 50 -13.89 0.31 3.32
C VAL A 50 -12.76 -0.64 3.67
N GLY A 51 -12.36 -1.48 2.71
CA GLY A 51 -11.15 -2.29 2.80
C GLY A 51 -9.92 -1.65 2.13
N PRO A 52 -8.70 -2.14 2.38
CA PRO A 52 -7.50 -1.70 1.68
C PRO A 52 -7.52 -2.09 0.20
N VAL A 53 -6.70 -1.43 -0.62
CA VAL A 53 -6.34 -1.94 -1.95
C VAL A 53 -5.19 -2.91 -1.77
N ILE A 54 -5.30 -4.11 -2.33
CA ILE A 54 -4.21 -5.08 -2.39
C ILE A 54 -3.53 -4.94 -3.74
N VAL A 55 -2.26 -4.56 -3.72
CA VAL A 55 -1.41 -4.50 -4.92
C VAL A 55 -0.50 -5.71 -4.89
N GLN A 56 -0.56 -6.51 -5.94
CA GLN A 56 0.21 -7.74 -6.08
C GLN A 56 1.11 -7.65 -7.30
N THR A 57 2.39 -7.99 -7.14
CA THR A 57 3.31 -8.19 -8.28
C THR A 57 3.47 -9.70 -8.49
N PRO A 58 2.71 -10.32 -9.43
CA PRO A 58 2.88 -11.74 -9.69
C PRO A 58 4.31 -12.02 -10.19
N LYS A 59 4.88 -13.16 -9.80
CA LYS A 59 6.15 -13.61 -10.39
C LYS A 59 5.89 -13.99 -11.86
N PRO A 60 6.80 -13.67 -12.78
CA PRO A 60 6.68 -14.17 -14.14
C PRO A 60 6.67 -15.70 -14.09
N GLU A 61 5.67 -16.32 -14.69
CA GLU A 61 5.66 -17.77 -14.86
C GLU A 61 6.87 -18.15 -15.71
N LYS A 62 7.72 -19.05 -15.20
CA LYS A 62 8.83 -19.58 -15.98
C LYS A 62 8.23 -20.30 -17.18
N SER A 63 8.49 -19.78 -18.38
CA SER A 63 8.34 -20.56 -19.61
C SER A 63 9.47 -21.58 -19.63
N ASP A 64 9.15 -22.86 -19.44
CA ASP A 64 10.05 -23.97 -19.73
C ASP A 64 10.45 -24.01 -21.22
#